data_AF-A0A178DSU3-F1
#
_entry.id   AF-A0A178DSU3-F1
#
_cell.length_a   1.000
_cell.length_b   1.000
_cell.length_c   1.000
_cell.angle_alpha   90.00
_cell.angle_beta   90.00
_cell.angle_gamma   90.00
#
_symmetry.space_group_name_H-M   'P 1'
#
loop_
_entity.id
_entity.type
_entity.pdbx_description
1 polymer ?
#
loop_
_entity_poly.entity_id
_entity_poly.type
_entity_poly.pdbx_seq_one_letter_code
_entity_poly.pdbx_strand_id
1 'polypeptide(L)'
;MASRRPLRSLLTTSTSSLRPAQPAKASLVRTSTCAFSTSSPSRGPEHDTEAADRPRWQQTPPRMVAPFRIRPQASGGIFKVNEDPRRLDDAYVRMLGPGGDKVLGDEVKWLAVTHKSFDHGRRGFNDRLAYLGRRIVELQTSQALINSPQESQWPRNEKGIPENDEFGRKPYLHPALNGLQGLTDEAEALVLNKTRLSQLAERYGLDKVTRWKPKRADNLQGSGVETVLMTSLYAIIGAVALERGGEVANKVVQDKILAPLGFTFSSDL
;
A
#
# COMPACT_ATOMS: atom_id res chain seq x y z
N MET A 1 34.08 -39.78 25.59
CA MET A 1 34.91 -38.79 26.31
C MET A 1 34.15 -37.48 26.37
N ALA A 2 33.74 -37.08 27.58
CA ALA A 2 32.92 -35.90 27.86
C ALA A 2 33.67 -34.99 28.85
N SER A 3 33.64 -33.67 28.63
CA SER A 3 34.09 -32.58 29.52
C SER A 3 34.33 -31.32 28.65
N ARG A 4 33.98 -30.06 28.95
CA ARG A 4 33.58 -29.35 30.18
C ARG A 4 32.83 -28.05 29.78
N ARG A 5 31.88 -27.66 30.64
CA ARG A 5 30.94 -26.51 30.71
C ARG A 5 31.62 -25.10 30.62
N PRO A 6 30.93 -23.92 30.82
CA PRO A 6 29.49 -23.61 30.99
C PRO A 6 28.94 -22.38 30.21
N LEU A 7 27.60 -22.26 30.24
CA LEU A 7 26.78 -21.08 29.93
C LEU A 7 27.08 -19.90 30.89
N ARG A 8 27.13 -18.67 30.37
CA ARG A 8 27.07 -17.42 31.15
C ARG A 8 25.80 -16.66 30.79
N SER A 9 24.89 -16.54 31.75
CA SER A 9 23.82 -15.55 31.79
C SER A 9 24.40 -14.20 32.21
N LEU A 10 23.84 -13.10 31.70
CA LEU A 10 23.94 -11.81 32.36
C LEU A 10 22.52 -11.24 32.48
N LEU A 11 22.06 -11.18 33.73
CA LEU A 11 20.88 -10.47 34.16
C LEU A 11 21.19 -8.97 34.28
N THR A 12 20.12 -8.22 34.03
CA THR A 12 19.84 -6.80 34.21
C THR A 12 20.40 -6.16 35.48
N THR A 13 20.79 -4.88 35.41
CA THR A 13 20.43 -3.88 36.44
C THR A 13 20.29 -2.49 35.83
N SER A 14 19.11 -1.92 36.03
CA SER A 14 18.81 -0.49 35.91
C SER A 14 19.09 0.17 37.26
N THR A 15 19.84 1.27 37.29
CA THR A 15 19.81 2.24 38.40
C THR A 15 19.96 3.67 37.88
N SER A 16 19.01 4.49 38.30
CA SER A 16 18.99 5.95 38.22
C SER A 16 19.56 6.52 39.52
N SER A 17 20.29 7.65 39.47
CA SER A 17 20.15 8.80 40.39
C SER A 17 21.33 9.78 40.29
N LEU A 18 21.01 10.99 39.80
CA LEU A 18 21.42 12.33 40.28
C LEU A 18 22.91 12.63 40.60
N ARG A 19 23.57 13.48 39.78
CA ARG A 19 24.42 14.62 40.22
C ARG A 19 24.85 15.54 39.04
N PRO A 20 25.44 16.73 39.29
CA PRO A 20 24.84 18.06 39.18
C PRO A 20 25.19 18.82 37.88
N ALA A 21 24.48 19.93 37.64
CA ALA A 21 24.74 20.87 36.56
C ALA A 21 26.17 21.45 36.63
N GLN A 22 26.89 21.38 35.51
CA GLN A 22 28.11 22.16 35.26
C GLN A 22 27.96 23.00 33.98
N PRO A 23 28.49 24.23 33.97
CA PRO A 23 28.28 25.19 32.89
C PRO A 23 29.05 24.83 31.61
N ALA A 24 28.46 25.28 30.50
CA ALA A 24 28.86 25.00 29.14
C ALA A 24 30.34 25.30 28.84
N LYS A 25 31.02 24.32 28.23
CA LYS A 25 32.17 24.55 27.35
C LYS A 25 31.75 24.12 25.96
N ALA A 26 31.45 25.11 25.12
CA ALA A 26 31.22 24.91 23.70
C ALA A 26 32.53 24.42 23.05
N SER A 27 32.71 23.11 22.98
CA SER A 27 33.67 22.51 22.06
C SER A 27 33.00 22.51 20.69
N LEU A 28 33.36 23.49 19.86
CA LEU A 28 33.05 23.48 18.43
C LEU A 28 33.79 22.29 17.81
N VAL A 29 33.16 21.12 17.85
CA VAL A 29 33.53 20.00 16.99
C VAL A 29 33.17 20.43 15.58
N ARG A 30 34.17 20.97 14.87
CA ARG A 30 34.16 21.12 13.42
C ARG A 30 34.07 19.71 12.82
N THR A 31 32.86 19.20 12.64
CA THR A 31 32.64 18.14 11.66
C THR A 31 32.86 18.78 10.29
N SER A 32 33.91 18.35 9.61
CA SER A 32 34.13 18.65 8.20
C SER A 32 32.91 18.13 7.43
N THR A 33 32.04 19.04 7.01
CA THR A 33 31.06 18.77 5.97
C THR A 33 31.86 18.44 4.72
N CYS A 34 31.92 17.16 4.34
CA CYS A 34 32.38 16.78 3.01
C CYS A 34 31.51 17.55 2.01
N ALA A 35 32.12 18.48 1.28
CA ALA A 35 31.48 19.13 0.15
C ALA A 35 31.00 18.03 -0.80
N PHE A 36 29.74 18.11 -1.22
CA PHE A 36 29.23 17.28 -2.31
C PHE A 36 30.09 17.55 -3.54
N SER A 37 30.99 16.62 -3.85
CA SER A 37 31.80 16.70 -5.04
C SER A 37 30.89 16.42 -6.24
N THR A 38 30.58 17.44 -7.03
CA THR A 38 29.98 17.30 -8.35
C THR A 38 31.06 16.88 -9.35
N SER A 39 31.66 15.71 -9.14
CA SER A 39 32.45 15.11 -10.22
C SER A 39 31.48 14.45 -11.19
N SER A 40 31.35 15.05 -12.38
CA SER A 40 30.71 14.45 -13.54
C SER A 40 31.21 13.00 -13.68
N PRO A 41 30.33 12.00 -13.83
CA PRO A 41 30.76 10.61 -13.91
C PRO A 41 31.70 10.48 -15.11
N SER A 42 32.93 10.02 -14.87
CA SER A 42 33.87 9.69 -15.95
C SER A 42 33.18 8.68 -16.87
N ARG A 43 33.11 8.99 -18.17
CA ARG A 43 32.63 8.07 -19.20
C ARG A 43 33.35 6.73 -19.05
N GLY A 44 32.65 5.75 -18.48
CA GLY A 44 33.00 4.34 -18.65
C GLY A 44 32.77 3.94 -20.11
N PRO A 45 33.25 2.76 -20.53
CA PRO A 45 33.18 2.33 -21.92
C PRO A 45 31.74 2.37 -22.44
N GLU A 46 31.59 2.91 -23.65
CA GLU A 46 30.35 3.14 -24.40
C GLU A 46 29.65 1.82 -24.79
N HIS A 47 29.16 1.07 -23.81
CA HIS A 47 28.40 -0.17 -24.03
C HIS A 47 26.93 -0.12 -23.59
N ASP A 48 26.43 1.02 -23.10
CA ASP A 48 25.09 1.12 -22.50
C ASP A 48 24.25 2.31 -23.00
N THR A 49 24.48 2.85 -24.21
CA THR A 49 23.62 3.93 -24.75
C THR A 49 22.23 3.42 -25.15
N GLU A 50 22.10 2.25 -25.79
CA GLU A 50 20.79 1.69 -26.16
C GLU A 50 19.96 1.20 -24.95
N ALA A 51 20.63 0.82 -23.86
CA ALA A 51 19.96 0.46 -22.61
C ALA A 51 19.45 1.69 -21.86
N ALA A 52 19.95 2.90 -22.13
CA ALA A 52 19.46 4.11 -21.47
C ALA A 52 18.08 4.56 -22.03
N ASP A 53 17.79 4.25 -23.30
CA ASP A 53 16.60 4.77 -23.99
C ASP A 53 15.32 3.95 -23.74
N ARG A 54 15.44 2.70 -23.24
CA ARG A 54 14.27 1.85 -22.98
C ARG A 54 13.65 2.15 -21.63
N PRO A 55 12.30 2.16 -21.52
CA PRO A 55 11.65 2.50 -20.27
C PRO A 55 11.97 1.49 -19.17
N ARG A 56 12.11 1.98 -17.93
CA ARG A 56 12.64 1.20 -16.80
C ARG A 56 11.78 -0.03 -16.46
N TRP A 57 10.49 0.01 -16.80
CA TRP A 57 9.59 -1.10 -16.55
C TRP A 57 9.78 -2.29 -17.50
N GLN A 58 10.39 -2.08 -18.67
CA GLN A 58 10.54 -3.10 -19.72
C GLN A 58 11.83 -3.92 -19.52
N GLN A 59 12.90 -3.27 -19.06
CA GLN A 59 14.22 -3.87 -18.92
C GLN A 59 14.63 -4.10 -17.46
N THR A 60 15.52 -5.07 -17.27
CA THR A 60 16.20 -5.30 -15.99
C THR A 60 17.67 -4.92 -16.17
N PRO A 61 18.29 -4.15 -15.25
CA PRO A 61 19.69 -3.77 -15.38
C PRO A 61 20.59 -5.01 -15.52
N PRO A 62 21.46 -5.09 -16.55
CA PRO A 62 22.21 -6.32 -16.86
C PRO A 62 23.15 -6.71 -15.72
N ARG A 63 23.71 -5.73 -15.00
CA ARG A 63 24.55 -5.94 -13.81
C ARG A 63 23.85 -6.66 -12.66
N MET A 64 22.52 -6.67 -12.62
CA MET A 64 21.74 -7.37 -11.59
C MET A 64 21.37 -8.81 -11.99
N VAL A 65 21.62 -9.22 -13.23
CA VAL A 65 21.27 -10.52 -13.78
C VAL A 65 22.44 -11.50 -13.57
N ALA A 66 22.15 -12.67 -13.01
CA ALA A 66 23.14 -13.72 -12.89
C ALA A 66 23.28 -14.47 -14.24
N PRO A 67 24.48 -14.88 -14.66
CA PRO A 67 24.70 -15.55 -15.94
C PRO A 67 23.91 -16.86 -16.10
N PHE A 68 23.73 -17.61 -15.01
CA PHE A 68 22.94 -18.83 -14.98
C PHE A 68 22.14 -18.95 -13.68
N ARG A 69 21.09 -19.77 -13.72
CA ARG A 69 20.21 -20.00 -12.57
C ARG A 69 20.79 -21.09 -11.67
N ILE A 70 21.00 -20.77 -10.39
CA ILE A 70 21.52 -21.72 -9.38
C ILE A 70 20.41 -22.65 -8.84
N ARG A 71 19.19 -22.14 -8.68
CA ARG A 71 18.07 -22.92 -8.10
C ARG A 71 17.39 -23.79 -9.15
N PRO A 72 16.98 -25.03 -8.83
CA PRO A 72 16.13 -25.84 -9.72
C PRO A 72 14.88 -25.09 -10.18
N GLN A 73 14.32 -25.52 -11.31
CA GLN A 73 13.01 -25.01 -11.75
C GLN A 73 11.94 -25.38 -10.71
N ALA A 74 11.02 -24.45 -10.46
CA ALA A 74 9.97 -24.69 -9.48
C ALA A 74 8.98 -25.72 -10.06
N SER A 75 8.55 -26.67 -9.22
CA SER A 75 7.43 -27.55 -9.52
C SER A 75 6.16 -26.70 -9.58
N GLY A 76 5.53 -26.62 -10.76
CA GLY A 76 4.33 -25.84 -11.01
C GLY A 76 4.41 -24.83 -12.15
N GLY A 77 5.24 -25.07 -13.17
CA GLY A 77 5.15 -24.39 -14.47
C GLY A 77 5.75 -22.97 -14.56
N ILE A 78 5.70 -22.41 -15.77
CA ILE A 78 6.13 -21.04 -16.08
C ILE A 78 4.93 -20.12 -15.98
N PHE A 79 5.00 -19.12 -15.10
CA PHE A 79 3.98 -18.07 -14.98
C PHE A 79 4.28 -16.94 -15.98
N LYS A 80 3.41 -16.78 -17.00
CA LYS A 80 3.55 -15.73 -18.01
C LYS A 80 2.96 -14.42 -17.47
N VAL A 81 3.72 -13.34 -17.59
CA VAL A 81 3.35 -11.99 -17.14
C VAL A 81 3.01 -11.11 -18.35
N ASN A 82 2.19 -10.08 -18.15
CA ASN A 82 1.87 -9.11 -19.19
C ASN A 82 3.08 -8.21 -19.53
N GLU A 83 3.31 -8.03 -20.82
CA GLU A 83 4.32 -7.12 -21.37
C GLU A 83 3.69 -6.05 -22.28
N ASP A 84 2.42 -6.21 -22.66
CA ASP A 84 1.72 -5.32 -23.59
C ASP A 84 1.20 -4.07 -22.87
N PRO A 85 1.62 -2.85 -23.26
CA PRO A 85 1.13 -1.60 -22.67
C PRO A 85 -0.35 -1.37 -22.90
N ARG A 86 -0.86 -1.74 -24.08
CA ARG A 86 -2.28 -1.55 -24.44
C ARG A 86 -3.23 -2.27 -23.48
N ARG A 87 -2.87 -3.48 -23.05
CA ARG A 87 -3.66 -4.24 -22.08
C ARG A 87 -3.71 -3.57 -20.72
N LEU A 88 -2.62 -2.88 -20.34
CA LEU A 88 -2.56 -2.10 -19.12
C LEU A 88 -3.46 -0.87 -19.23
N ASP A 89 -3.39 -0.13 -20.34
CA ASP A 89 -4.24 1.03 -20.60
C ASP A 89 -5.72 0.65 -20.54
N ASP A 90 -6.11 -0.48 -21.17
CA ASP A 90 -7.49 -1.00 -21.11
C ASP A 90 -7.96 -1.29 -19.67
N ALA A 91 -7.06 -1.73 -18.79
CA ALA A 91 -7.40 -1.97 -17.38
C ALA A 91 -7.58 -0.65 -16.61
N TYR A 92 -6.74 0.36 -16.89
CA TYR A 92 -6.89 1.70 -16.31
C TYR A 92 -8.17 2.39 -16.78
N VAL A 93 -8.53 2.27 -18.06
CA VAL A 93 -9.80 2.80 -18.60
C VAL A 93 -10.99 2.10 -17.96
N ARG A 94 -10.94 0.78 -17.77
CA ARG A 94 -12.01 0.04 -17.07
C ARG A 94 -12.17 0.45 -15.61
N MET A 95 -11.08 0.74 -14.92
CA MET A 95 -11.11 1.11 -13.50
C MET A 95 -11.48 2.58 -13.28
N LEU A 96 -10.76 3.50 -13.93
CA LEU A 96 -10.89 4.94 -13.71
C LEU A 96 -11.98 5.58 -14.59
N GLY A 97 -12.41 4.89 -15.65
CA GLY A 97 -13.38 5.39 -16.62
C GLY A 97 -12.73 5.99 -17.87
N PRO A 98 -13.50 6.71 -18.70
CA PRO A 98 -13.01 7.33 -19.93
C PRO A 98 -11.81 8.25 -19.66
N GLY A 99 -10.70 8.03 -20.36
CA GLY A 99 -9.46 8.80 -20.16
C GLY A 99 -8.60 8.34 -18.97
N GLY A 100 -8.93 7.21 -18.33
CA GLY A 100 -8.17 6.63 -17.24
C GLY A 100 -6.70 6.31 -17.56
N ASP A 101 -6.41 6.01 -18.83
CA ASP A 101 -5.08 5.76 -19.38
C ASP A 101 -4.13 6.97 -19.29
N LYS A 102 -4.69 8.18 -19.29
CA LYS A 102 -3.96 9.47 -19.25
C LYS A 102 -3.84 10.04 -17.85
N VAL A 103 -4.50 9.44 -16.86
CA VAL A 103 -4.47 9.92 -15.48
C VAL A 103 -3.07 9.79 -14.90
N LEU A 104 -2.36 8.70 -15.22
CA LEU A 104 -1.02 8.44 -14.72
C LEU A 104 0.01 8.39 -15.84
N GLY A 105 1.25 8.79 -15.56
CA GLY A 105 2.37 8.58 -16.48
C GLY A 105 2.63 7.10 -16.77
N ASP A 106 3.15 6.77 -17.95
CA ASP A 106 3.37 5.38 -18.38
C ASP A 106 4.24 4.57 -17.41
N GLU A 107 5.32 5.16 -16.91
CA GLU A 107 6.18 4.48 -15.93
C GLU A 107 5.46 4.21 -14.61
N VAL A 108 4.62 5.14 -14.16
CA VAL A 108 3.88 5.04 -12.91
C VAL A 108 2.75 4.03 -13.01
N LYS A 109 2.09 3.93 -14.19
CA LYS A 109 1.10 2.88 -14.47
C LYS A 109 1.69 1.49 -14.24
N TRP A 110 2.89 1.25 -14.77
CA TRP A 110 3.60 -0.01 -14.58
C TRP A 110 4.10 -0.19 -13.16
N LEU A 111 4.60 0.86 -12.51
CA LEU A 111 5.10 0.80 -11.15
C LEU A 111 3.99 0.42 -10.16
N ALA A 112 2.79 0.99 -10.29
CA ALA A 112 1.64 0.69 -9.43
C ALA A 112 1.12 -0.76 -9.58
N VAL A 113 1.28 -1.35 -10.76
CA VAL A 113 0.77 -2.70 -11.10
C VAL A 113 1.84 -3.79 -10.94
N THR A 114 3.05 -3.43 -10.50
CA THR A 114 4.16 -4.39 -10.30
C THR A 114 4.37 -4.69 -8.83
N HIS A 115 4.18 -5.96 -8.47
CA HIS A 115 4.40 -6.45 -7.12
C HIS A 115 5.87 -6.79 -6.87
N LYS A 116 6.33 -6.65 -5.62
CA LYS A 116 7.72 -6.93 -5.19
C LYS A 116 8.24 -8.33 -5.56
N SER A 117 7.36 -9.32 -5.67
CA SER A 117 7.77 -10.68 -6.04
C SER A 117 8.21 -10.81 -7.51
N PHE A 118 7.87 -9.84 -8.37
CA PHE A 118 8.29 -9.81 -9.76
C PHE A 118 9.77 -9.45 -9.88
N ASP A 119 10.52 -10.24 -10.66
CA ASP A 119 11.96 -10.07 -10.91
C ASP A 119 12.77 -9.73 -9.63
N HIS A 120 12.39 -10.34 -8.49
CA HIS A 120 12.98 -10.11 -7.17
C HIS A 120 13.05 -8.63 -6.75
N GLY A 121 12.11 -7.80 -7.24
CA GLY A 121 12.08 -6.36 -6.95
C GLY A 121 13.22 -5.57 -7.58
N ARG A 122 13.88 -6.11 -8.62
CA ARG A 122 14.91 -5.37 -9.39
C ARG A 122 14.33 -4.20 -10.17
N ARG A 123 13.06 -4.32 -10.58
CA ARG A 123 12.27 -3.24 -11.20
C ARG A 123 11.45 -2.49 -10.16
N GLY A 124 10.89 -1.36 -10.57
CA GLY A 124 10.00 -0.54 -9.75
C GLY A 124 8.83 -1.33 -9.13
N PHE A 125 8.75 -1.22 -7.82
CA PHE A 125 7.79 -1.74 -6.84
C PHE A 125 6.54 -0.95 -6.47
N ASN A 126 5.38 -1.58 -6.27
CA ASN A 126 4.20 -0.85 -5.79
C ASN A 126 4.05 -0.68 -4.26
N ASP A 127 4.90 -1.30 -3.42
CA ASP A 127 4.74 -1.30 -1.94
C ASP A 127 4.52 0.10 -1.31
N ARG A 128 5.32 1.10 -1.70
CA ARG A 128 5.22 2.46 -1.11
C ARG A 128 3.96 3.19 -1.54
N LEU A 129 3.55 3.02 -2.80
CA LEU A 129 2.30 3.57 -3.29
C LEU A 129 1.12 2.89 -2.61
N ALA A 130 1.17 1.57 -2.46
CA ALA A 130 0.14 0.80 -1.78
C ALA A 130 0.00 1.21 -0.32
N TYR A 131 1.11 1.50 0.37
CA TYR A 131 1.08 2.01 1.73
C TYR A 131 0.29 3.32 1.84
N LEU A 132 0.56 4.29 0.97
CA LEU A 132 -0.15 5.56 0.95
C LEU A 132 -1.63 5.38 0.56
N GLY A 133 -1.89 4.66 -0.52
CA GLY A 133 -3.24 4.43 -1.02
C GLY A 133 -4.11 3.67 -0.01
N ARG A 134 -3.53 2.74 0.74
CA ARG A 134 -4.21 2.07 1.85
C ARG A 134 -4.71 3.08 2.89
N ARG A 135 -3.87 4.04 3.31
CA ARG A 135 -4.29 5.07 4.29
C ARG A 135 -5.41 5.97 3.77
N ILE A 136 -5.38 6.29 2.48
CA ILE A 136 -6.44 7.08 1.84
C ILE A 136 -7.76 6.30 1.84
N VAL A 137 -7.72 5.02 1.45
CA VAL A 137 -8.92 4.17 1.44
C VAL A 137 -9.47 3.94 2.84
N GLU A 138 -8.62 3.63 3.82
CA GLU A 138 -9.02 3.49 5.23
C GLU A 138 -9.75 4.76 5.69
N LEU A 139 -9.15 5.95 5.51
CA LEU A 139 -9.76 7.22 5.87
C LEU A 139 -11.11 7.47 5.18
N GLN A 140 -11.19 7.26 3.87
CA GLN A 140 -12.44 7.44 3.11
C GLN A 140 -13.52 6.44 3.55
N THR A 141 -13.11 5.23 3.92
CA THR A 141 -14.02 4.21 4.47
C THR A 141 -14.55 4.65 5.83
N SER A 142 -13.68 5.14 6.72
CA SER A 142 -14.08 5.67 8.03
C SER A 142 -15.08 6.83 7.86
N GLN A 143 -14.82 7.75 6.93
CA GLN A 143 -15.75 8.85 6.61
C GLN A 143 -17.09 8.34 6.08
N ALA A 144 -17.07 7.35 5.19
CA ALA A 144 -18.29 6.75 4.65
C ALA A 144 -19.11 6.02 5.72
N LEU A 145 -18.45 5.34 6.67
CA LEU A 145 -19.10 4.67 7.80
C LEU A 145 -19.76 5.66 8.75
N ILE A 146 -19.09 6.78 9.06
CA ILE A 146 -19.67 7.86 9.89
C ILE A 146 -20.91 8.46 9.24
N ASN A 147 -20.88 8.66 7.92
CA ASN A 147 -21.98 9.26 7.17
C ASN A 147 -23.10 8.26 6.81
N SER A 148 -22.85 6.95 6.97
CA SER A 148 -23.84 5.93 6.68
C SER A 148 -24.99 5.94 7.70
N PRO A 149 -26.24 5.68 7.29
CA PRO A 149 -27.34 5.53 8.23
C PRO A 149 -27.10 4.26 9.06
N GLN A 150 -26.71 4.44 10.32
CA GLN A 150 -26.38 3.32 11.22
C GLN A 150 -27.64 2.78 11.91
N GLU A 151 -27.81 1.46 11.84
CA GLU A 151 -28.73 0.71 12.71
C GLU A 151 -28.22 0.72 14.17
N SER A 152 -26.89 0.72 14.35
CA SER A 152 -26.20 0.79 15.65
C SER A 152 -26.11 2.21 16.22
N GLN A 153 -27.15 3.02 16.04
CA GLN A 153 -27.30 4.21 16.88
C GLN A 153 -27.68 3.75 18.30
N TRP A 154 -27.22 4.50 19.30
CA TRP A 154 -27.57 4.25 20.71
C TRP A 154 -29.05 3.90 20.82
N PRO A 155 -29.41 2.74 21.42
CA PRO A 155 -30.77 2.24 21.37
C PRO A 155 -31.73 3.33 21.82
N ARG A 156 -32.71 3.63 20.97
CA ARG A 156 -33.72 4.63 21.24
C ARG A 156 -35.02 3.90 21.51
N ASN A 157 -35.71 4.33 22.55
CA ASN A 157 -37.09 3.92 22.81
C ASN A 157 -38.01 4.27 21.63
N GLU A 158 -39.22 3.71 21.59
CA GLU A 158 -40.27 4.02 20.59
C GLU A 158 -40.56 5.53 20.45
N LYS A 159 -40.23 6.32 21.48
CA LYS A 159 -40.37 7.78 21.53
C LYS A 159 -39.13 8.56 21.03
N GLY A 160 -38.12 7.86 20.50
CA GLY A 160 -36.86 8.46 20.01
C GLY A 160 -35.88 8.91 21.10
N ILE A 161 -36.13 8.56 22.36
CA ILE A 161 -35.28 8.93 23.51
C ILE A 161 -34.19 7.86 23.67
N PRO A 162 -32.90 8.22 23.82
CA PRO A 162 -31.84 7.25 24.09
C PRO A 162 -32.13 6.47 25.37
N GLU A 163 -32.01 5.15 25.31
CA GLU A 163 -32.09 4.29 26.49
C GLU A 163 -30.94 4.56 27.45
N ASN A 164 -31.16 4.26 28.73
CA ASN A 164 -30.08 4.36 29.71
C ASN A 164 -29.14 3.16 29.54
N ASP A 165 -27.85 3.40 29.77
CA ASP A 165 -26.85 2.35 29.93
C ASP A 165 -27.16 1.45 31.15
N GLU A 166 -26.48 0.31 31.28
CA GLU A 166 -26.61 -0.64 32.41
C GLU A 166 -26.44 0.05 33.78
N PHE A 167 -25.67 1.13 33.82
CA PHE A 167 -25.42 1.94 35.02
C PHE A 167 -26.37 3.15 35.17
N GLY A 168 -27.45 3.23 34.40
CA GLY A 168 -28.40 4.34 34.44
C GLY A 168 -27.87 5.65 33.84
N ARG A 169 -26.74 5.59 33.12
CA ARG A 169 -26.10 6.76 32.51
C ARG A 169 -26.80 7.13 31.21
N LYS A 170 -26.94 8.43 30.96
CA LYS A 170 -27.44 8.96 29.68
C LYS A 170 -26.26 9.41 28.83
N PRO A 171 -26.16 8.98 27.55
CA PRO A 171 -25.12 9.44 26.67
C PRO A 171 -25.29 10.93 26.35
N TYR A 172 -24.17 11.62 26.14
CA TYR A 172 -24.20 12.98 25.62
C TYR A 172 -24.58 12.96 24.14
N LEU A 173 -25.73 13.54 23.81
CA LEU A 173 -26.22 13.62 22.44
C LEU A 173 -25.78 14.95 21.81
N HIS A 174 -24.94 14.86 20.79
CA HIS A 174 -24.52 16.01 19.99
C HIS A 174 -24.50 15.64 18.51
N PRO A 175 -24.96 16.51 17.59
CA PRO A 175 -25.01 16.21 16.16
C PRO A 175 -23.67 15.74 15.58
N ALA A 176 -22.55 16.29 16.05
CA ALA A 176 -21.20 15.91 15.61
C ALA A 176 -20.73 14.53 16.12
N LEU A 177 -21.43 13.92 17.09
CA LEU A 177 -21.13 12.57 17.58
C LEU A 177 -21.97 11.49 16.89
N ASN A 178 -22.93 11.90 16.06
CA ASN A 178 -23.73 10.97 15.27
C ASN A 178 -22.81 10.20 14.30
N GLY A 179 -23.04 8.90 14.17
CA GLY A 179 -22.27 8.06 13.25
C GLY A 179 -20.90 7.58 13.77
N LEU A 180 -20.41 8.09 14.90
CA LEU A 180 -19.14 7.60 15.48
C LEU A 180 -19.22 6.15 15.97
N GLN A 181 -20.43 5.66 16.30
CA GLN A 181 -20.62 4.32 16.87
C GLN A 181 -20.38 3.19 15.86
N GLY A 182 -20.70 3.41 14.58
CA GLY A 182 -20.39 2.45 13.52
C GLY A 182 -18.96 2.57 12.97
N LEU A 183 -18.15 3.49 13.49
CA LEU A 183 -16.71 3.49 13.24
C LEU A 183 -16.03 2.49 14.19
N THR A 184 -16.17 1.20 13.88
CA THR A 184 -15.44 0.13 14.58
C THR A 184 -14.40 -0.49 13.66
N ASP A 185 -13.30 -0.97 14.24
CA ASP A 185 -12.26 -1.68 13.50
C ASP A 185 -12.84 -2.90 12.75
N GLU A 186 -13.86 -3.54 13.33
CA GLU A 186 -14.58 -4.66 12.72
C GLU A 186 -15.37 -4.21 11.49
N ALA A 187 -16.13 -3.10 11.58
CA ALA A 187 -16.89 -2.57 10.45
C ALA A 187 -15.95 -2.17 9.30
N GLU A 188 -14.84 -1.51 9.60
CA GLU A 188 -13.83 -1.14 8.60
C GLU A 188 -13.19 -2.40 7.96
N ALA A 189 -12.81 -3.39 8.76
CA ALA A 189 -12.24 -4.65 8.26
C ALA A 189 -13.22 -5.47 7.40
N LEU A 190 -14.52 -5.41 7.69
CA LEU A 190 -15.57 -6.06 6.89
C LEU A 190 -15.75 -5.37 5.52
N VAL A 191 -15.65 -4.04 5.47
CA VAL A 191 -15.70 -3.29 4.22
C VAL A 191 -14.44 -3.54 3.40
N LEU A 192 -13.26 -3.39 4.02
CA LEU A 192 -11.95 -3.52 3.38
C LEU A 192 -11.39 -4.95 3.40
N ASN A 193 -12.29 -5.93 3.43
CA ASN A 193 -11.90 -7.33 3.41
C ASN A 193 -11.11 -7.65 2.12
N LYS A 194 -9.97 -8.32 2.29
CA LYS A 194 -9.05 -8.70 1.20
C LYS A 194 -9.78 -9.39 0.04
N THR A 195 -10.71 -10.30 0.30
CA THR A 195 -11.43 -11.05 -0.73
C THR A 195 -12.40 -10.16 -1.51
N ARG A 196 -13.06 -9.19 -0.86
CA ARG A 196 -13.93 -8.22 -1.54
C ARG A 196 -13.14 -7.31 -2.46
N LEU A 197 -12.00 -6.80 -1.98
CA LEU A 197 -11.12 -5.92 -2.74
C LEU A 197 -10.42 -6.64 -3.89
N SER A 198 -10.03 -7.91 -3.72
CA SER A 198 -9.46 -8.69 -4.81
C SER A 198 -10.48 -8.99 -5.89
N GLN A 199 -11.71 -9.36 -5.54
CA GLN A 199 -12.80 -9.55 -6.50
C GLN A 199 -13.11 -8.26 -7.27
N LEU A 200 -13.07 -7.11 -6.59
CA LEU A 200 -13.23 -5.81 -7.25
C LEU A 200 -12.08 -5.54 -8.24
N ALA A 201 -10.84 -5.79 -7.85
CA ALA A 201 -9.67 -5.68 -8.72
C ALA A 201 -9.75 -6.62 -9.93
N GLU A 202 -10.27 -7.84 -9.77
CA GLU A 202 -10.54 -8.79 -10.85
C GLU A 202 -11.59 -8.26 -11.84
N ARG A 203 -12.66 -7.62 -11.34
CA ARG A 203 -13.67 -6.99 -12.22
C ARG A 203 -13.08 -5.89 -13.10
N TYR A 204 -12.11 -5.14 -12.58
CA TYR A 204 -11.34 -4.16 -13.36
C TYR A 204 -10.29 -4.80 -14.28
N GLY A 205 -10.03 -6.10 -14.13
CA GLY A 205 -9.09 -6.89 -14.92
C GLY A 205 -7.64 -6.72 -14.51
N LEU A 206 -7.39 -6.38 -13.24
CA LEU A 206 -6.03 -6.27 -12.69
C LEU A 206 -5.33 -7.64 -12.62
N ASP A 207 -6.08 -8.74 -12.55
CA ASP A 207 -5.58 -10.13 -12.60
C ASP A 207 -4.68 -10.42 -13.80
N LYS A 208 -5.04 -9.88 -14.97
CA LYS A 208 -4.35 -10.11 -16.24
C LYS A 208 -3.14 -9.22 -16.46
N VAL A 209 -3.10 -8.05 -15.81
CA VAL A 209 -2.05 -7.04 -16.04
C VAL A 209 -1.03 -6.97 -14.91
N THR A 210 -1.39 -7.42 -13.70
CA THR A 210 -0.51 -7.37 -12.52
C THR A 210 0.72 -8.23 -12.72
N ARG A 211 1.90 -7.61 -12.53
CA ARG A 211 3.18 -8.28 -12.69
C ARG A 211 3.64 -8.81 -11.35
N TRP A 212 3.60 -10.12 -11.18
CA TRP A 212 4.00 -10.78 -9.95
C TRP A 212 4.52 -12.18 -10.23
N LYS A 213 5.09 -12.82 -9.21
CA LYS A 213 5.53 -14.21 -9.26
C LYS A 213 4.81 -15.02 -8.17
N PRO A 214 3.93 -15.98 -8.54
CA PRO A 214 3.28 -16.85 -7.56
C PRO A 214 4.28 -17.84 -6.95
N LYS A 215 3.97 -18.34 -5.76
CA LYS A 215 4.73 -19.41 -5.10
C LYS A 215 4.61 -20.73 -5.88
N ARG A 216 3.40 -21.02 -6.37
CA ARG A 216 3.06 -22.16 -7.25
C ARG A 216 2.11 -21.66 -8.34
N ALA A 217 2.42 -21.86 -9.62
CA ALA A 217 1.52 -21.38 -10.68
C ALA A 217 0.23 -22.21 -10.77
N ASP A 218 0.26 -23.48 -10.36
CA ASP A 218 -0.93 -24.35 -10.34
C ASP A 218 -1.96 -23.93 -9.28
N ASN A 219 -1.55 -23.22 -8.22
CA ASN A 219 -2.43 -22.77 -7.14
C ASN A 219 -2.15 -21.30 -6.82
N LEU A 220 -2.88 -20.42 -7.52
CA LEU A 220 -2.73 -18.96 -7.40
C LEU A 220 -3.34 -18.44 -6.10
N GLN A 221 -4.44 -19.03 -5.65
CA GLN A 221 -5.13 -18.68 -4.41
C GLN A 221 -4.20 -18.92 -3.21
N GLY A 222 -3.62 -20.12 -3.11
CA GLY A 222 -2.62 -20.47 -2.08
C GLY A 222 -1.29 -19.72 -2.24
N SER A 223 -1.05 -19.09 -3.39
CA SER A 223 0.10 -18.22 -3.64
C SER A 223 -0.12 -16.76 -3.24
N GLY A 224 -1.33 -16.39 -2.78
CA GLY A 224 -1.64 -15.06 -2.27
C GLY A 224 -2.08 -14.06 -3.34
N VAL A 225 -2.71 -14.51 -4.44
CA VAL A 225 -3.19 -13.64 -5.52
C VAL A 225 -4.09 -12.50 -5.00
N GLU A 226 -4.97 -12.78 -4.04
CA GLU A 226 -5.88 -11.77 -3.47
C GLU A 226 -5.10 -10.61 -2.84
N THR A 227 -4.02 -10.90 -2.10
CA THR A 227 -3.18 -9.87 -1.48
C THR A 227 -2.50 -9.02 -2.53
N VAL A 228 -2.02 -9.64 -3.61
CA VAL A 228 -1.33 -8.96 -4.70
C VAL A 228 -2.28 -8.01 -5.45
N LEU A 229 -3.50 -8.45 -5.72
CA LEU A 229 -4.51 -7.64 -6.38
C LEU A 229 -4.99 -6.47 -5.51
N MET A 230 -5.30 -6.75 -4.24
CA MET A 230 -5.64 -5.70 -3.27
C MET A 230 -4.51 -4.65 -3.15
N THR A 231 -3.26 -5.09 -3.05
CA THR A 231 -2.10 -4.19 -2.96
C THR A 231 -1.95 -3.34 -4.21
N SER A 232 -2.19 -3.92 -5.39
CA SER A 232 -2.13 -3.19 -6.66
C SER A 232 -3.25 -2.15 -6.79
N LEU A 233 -4.45 -2.49 -6.32
CA LEU A 233 -5.58 -1.55 -6.24
C LEU A 233 -5.24 -0.35 -5.34
N TYR A 234 -4.68 -0.59 -4.15
CA TYR A 234 -4.20 0.49 -3.28
C TYR A 234 -3.08 1.32 -3.93
N ALA A 235 -2.14 0.66 -4.62
CA ALA A 235 -1.04 1.37 -5.25
C ALA A 235 -1.49 2.35 -6.33
N ILE A 236 -2.52 2.00 -7.11
CA ILE A 236 -3.04 2.92 -8.13
C ILE A 236 -3.62 4.17 -7.48
N ILE A 237 -4.36 4.04 -6.39
CA ILE A 237 -4.92 5.19 -5.64
C ILE A 237 -3.79 6.05 -5.08
N GLY A 238 -2.76 5.42 -4.51
CA GLY A 238 -1.57 6.12 -4.02
C GLY A 238 -0.85 6.90 -5.12
N ALA A 239 -0.75 6.33 -6.33
CA ALA A 239 -0.20 7.04 -7.49
C ALA A 239 -1.08 8.24 -7.90
N VAL A 240 -2.40 8.04 -7.98
CA VAL A 240 -3.35 9.11 -8.33
C VAL A 240 -3.26 10.26 -7.32
N ALA A 241 -3.15 9.95 -6.03
CA ALA A 241 -3.02 10.97 -4.99
C ALA A 241 -1.74 11.81 -5.12
N LEU A 242 -0.63 11.20 -5.54
CA LEU A 242 0.64 11.89 -5.73
C LEU A 242 0.72 12.70 -7.03
N GLU A 243 0.10 12.22 -8.13
CA GLU A 243 0.15 12.92 -9.42
C GLU A 243 -0.97 13.95 -9.61
N ARG A 244 -2.18 13.68 -9.09
CA ARG A 244 -3.38 14.49 -9.31
C ARG A 244 -3.92 15.16 -8.04
N GLY A 245 -3.35 14.82 -6.88
CA GLY A 245 -3.75 15.39 -5.59
C GLY A 245 -4.81 14.56 -4.85
N GLY A 246 -4.97 14.88 -3.57
CA GLY A 246 -5.85 14.13 -2.66
C GLY A 246 -7.33 14.23 -3.00
N GLU A 247 -7.81 15.37 -3.50
CA GLU A 247 -9.22 15.55 -3.85
C GLU A 247 -9.66 14.58 -4.96
N VAL A 248 -8.88 14.49 -6.04
CA VAL A 248 -9.14 13.57 -7.15
C VAL A 248 -9.08 12.13 -6.68
N ALA A 249 -8.08 11.79 -5.84
CA ALA A 249 -7.96 10.45 -5.27
C ALA A 249 -9.17 10.08 -4.40
N ASN A 250 -9.68 11.00 -3.58
CA ASN A 250 -10.85 10.76 -2.74
C ASN A 250 -12.10 10.48 -3.60
N LYS A 251 -12.33 11.27 -4.65
CA LYS A 251 -13.44 11.04 -5.60
C LYS A 251 -13.31 9.66 -6.26
N VAL A 252 -12.11 9.30 -6.71
CA VAL A 252 -11.84 7.97 -7.30
C VAL A 252 -12.10 6.84 -6.30
N VAL A 253 -11.75 7.00 -5.02
CA VAL A 253 -12.02 5.99 -3.99
C VAL A 253 -13.53 5.84 -3.74
N GLN A 254 -14.25 6.95 -3.63
CA GLN A 254 -15.70 6.94 -3.44
C GLN A 254 -16.41 6.25 -4.61
N ASP A 255 -16.08 6.64 -5.85
CA ASP A 255 -16.75 6.17 -7.06
C ASP A 255 -16.35 4.75 -7.46
N LYS A 256 -15.06 4.41 -7.36
CA LYS A 256 -14.50 3.18 -7.94
C LYS A 256 -14.27 2.08 -6.89
N ILE A 257 -14.36 2.38 -5.60
CA ILE A 257 -14.16 1.39 -4.55
C ILE A 257 -15.37 1.32 -3.64
N LEU A 258 -15.72 2.41 -2.97
CA LEU A 258 -16.77 2.38 -1.95
C LEU A 258 -18.17 2.24 -2.55
N ALA A 259 -18.47 2.89 -3.66
CA ALA A 259 -19.76 2.74 -4.35
C ALA A 259 -20.03 1.30 -4.83
N PRO A 260 -19.08 0.61 -5.51
CA PRO A 260 -19.20 -0.81 -5.82
C PRO A 260 -19.32 -1.74 -4.60
N LEU A 261 -18.88 -1.28 -3.42
CA LEU A 261 -18.99 -2.03 -2.16
C LEU A 261 -20.31 -1.76 -1.41
N GLY A 262 -21.17 -0.89 -1.92
CA GLY A 262 -22.53 -0.64 -1.42
C GLY A 262 -22.74 0.71 -0.75
N PHE A 263 -21.73 1.58 -0.72
CA PHE A 263 -21.91 2.94 -0.19
C PHE A 263 -22.57 3.85 -1.23
N THR A 264 -23.41 4.76 -0.77
CA THR A 264 -23.97 5.82 -1.62
C THR A 264 -23.36 7.14 -1.20
N PHE A 265 -22.91 7.90 -2.19
CA PHE A 265 -22.40 9.25 -2.01
C PHE A 265 -23.35 10.18 -2.75
N SER A 266 -23.77 11.26 -2.10
CA SER A 266 -24.52 12.31 -2.80
C SER A 266 -23.55 12.96 -3.77
N SER A 267 -23.85 12.85 -5.06
CA SER A 267 -23.09 13.51 -6.13
C SER A 267 -23.52 14.96 -6.18
N ASP A 268 -23.09 15.76 -5.19
CA ASP A 268 -23.40 17.19 -5.15
C ASP A 268 -22.12 18.04 -5.16
N LEU A 269 -22.09 18.88 -6.21
CA LEU A 269 -21.21 19.99 -6.60
C LEU A 269 -19.96 19.65 -7.45
#